data_AF-A0AB34GET4-F1
#
_entry.id   AF-A0AB34GET4-F1
#
_cell.length_a   1.000
_cell.length_b   1.000
_cell.length_c   1.000
_cell.angle_alpha   90.00
_cell.angle_beta   90.00
_cell.angle_gamma   90.00
#
_symmetry.space_group_name_H-M   'P 1'
#
loop_
_entity.id
_entity.type
_entity.pdbx_description
1 polymer ?
#
loop_
_entity_poly.entity_id
_entity_poly.type
_entity_poly.pdbx_seq_one_letter_code
_entity_poly.pdbx_strand_id
1 'polypeptide(L)'
;MRSSGKSYCDQLKVSESTHVLQPFLPSILDGLIHLAAQFSSEVLNLVMETLCIVCTVDPEFTASMESKICPFTIAIFLKYSNDPVVASLAQDIFKELSQIEACQGPMQMRLIPTLVSIMQAPADKIPAGLCATAIDILTTVVRNTKPPLSQLLICQAFPAVAQCTLHTDDNATMQNGGECLRAYVSVTLEQVAQWHDEQGHNGLWYVMQVVSQLLDPRTSEFTAAFVGRLVSTLISKAGRELGENLDQILRAILSKMQQAETLSVMQSLIMVFAHLVHTQLEPLLEFLCSLPGPTGKPALEFVMAEWTSRQHLFYGQYEGKVSSVALCKLLQHGINADDKRLQDIRVKGEEIYGLDEGTRTRSKSAKNPERWTNIPLLVKILKLIINELSNVMEANAARQAAPAEWSQDDSSDMWEDQDEDDDEEEDGLAGQLLSDILATSKYEEDYYEDDEEDDPDALKDPLYQVDLQAYLTDFLCQFAQQPCYVVFSGHLNDHERRVLQTIGI
;
A
#
# COMPACT_ATOMS: atom_id res chain seq x y z
N MET A 1 -2.41 1.91 -36.31
CA MET A 1 -1.32 0.91 -36.16
C MET A 1 -0.71 0.84 -34.75
N ARG A 2 -1.33 1.44 -33.71
CA ARG A 2 -0.85 1.36 -32.31
C ARG A 2 -1.31 0.10 -31.55
N SER A 3 -2.26 -0.70 -32.07
CA SER A 3 -2.87 -1.81 -31.31
C SER A 3 -2.44 -3.22 -31.73
N SER A 4 -1.88 -3.44 -32.92
CA SER A 4 -1.82 -4.80 -33.47
C SER A 4 -0.78 -5.73 -32.80
N GLY A 5 0.34 -5.21 -32.29
CA GLY A 5 1.38 -6.05 -31.64
C GLY A 5 1.03 -6.49 -30.22
N LYS A 6 0.48 -5.57 -29.41
CA LYS A 6 -0.11 -5.89 -28.09
C LYS A 6 -1.30 -6.84 -28.25
N SER A 7 -2.16 -6.58 -29.24
CA SER A 7 -3.34 -7.40 -29.55
C SER A 7 -2.99 -8.88 -29.78
N TYR A 8 -1.96 -9.23 -30.55
CA TYR A 8 -1.67 -10.65 -30.79
C TYR A 8 -1.12 -11.39 -29.56
N CYS A 9 -0.15 -10.83 -28.85
CA CYS A 9 0.40 -11.52 -27.66
C CYS A 9 -0.67 -11.65 -26.57
N ASP A 10 -1.46 -10.60 -26.37
CA ASP A 10 -2.49 -10.57 -25.33
C ASP A 10 -3.68 -11.48 -25.68
N GLN A 11 -4.26 -11.35 -26.88
CA GLN A 11 -5.39 -12.18 -27.33
C GLN A 11 -5.03 -13.67 -27.41
N LEU A 12 -3.82 -14.01 -27.87
CA LEU A 12 -3.40 -15.40 -27.96
C LEU A 12 -3.05 -16.00 -26.60
N LYS A 13 -2.63 -15.19 -25.61
CA LYS A 13 -2.50 -15.64 -24.22
C LYS A 13 -3.87 -15.93 -23.61
N VAL A 14 -4.84 -15.02 -23.77
CA VAL A 14 -6.22 -15.21 -23.29
C VAL A 14 -6.87 -16.43 -23.96
N SER A 15 -6.57 -16.67 -25.24
CA SER A 15 -7.10 -17.81 -26.01
C SER A 15 -6.27 -19.10 -25.88
N GLU A 16 -5.27 -19.14 -24.98
CA GLU A 16 -4.34 -20.26 -24.78
C GLU A 16 -3.71 -20.82 -26.08
N SER A 17 -3.53 -19.96 -27.08
CA SER A 17 -3.13 -20.32 -28.46
C SER A 17 -1.75 -19.77 -28.83
N THR A 18 -0.89 -19.55 -27.84
CA THR A 18 0.46 -18.97 -28.00
C THR A 18 1.41 -19.80 -28.86
N HIS A 19 1.13 -21.09 -29.07
CA HIS A 19 1.90 -21.99 -29.93
C HIS A 19 2.02 -21.49 -31.39
N VAL A 20 1.05 -20.73 -31.89
CA VAL A 20 1.09 -20.12 -33.23
C VAL A 20 2.14 -18.99 -33.31
N LEU A 21 2.42 -18.34 -32.17
CA LEU A 21 3.32 -17.19 -32.09
C LEU A 21 4.78 -17.59 -31.84
N GLN A 22 5.02 -18.76 -31.23
CA GLN A 22 6.36 -19.27 -30.88
C GLN A 22 7.41 -19.17 -32.01
N PRO A 23 7.11 -19.53 -33.27
CA PRO A 23 8.11 -19.46 -34.35
C PRO A 23 8.56 -18.03 -34.69
N PHE A 24 7.78 -17.02 -34.31
CA PHE A 24 8.03 -15.61 -34.61
C PHE A 24 8.72 -14.88 -33.46
N LEU A 25 8.76 -15.45 -32.25
CA LEU A 25 9.34 -14.79 -31.08
C LEU A 25 10.81 -14.35 -31.28
N PRO A 26 11.71 -15.15 -31.89
CA PRO A 26 13.09 -14.71 -32.13
C PRO A 26 13.20 -13.46 -33.01
N SER A 27 12.42 -13.40 -34.10
CA SER A 27 12.46 -12.26 -35.02
C SER A 27 11.76 -11.03 -34.46
N ILE A 28 10.69 -11.23 -33.68
CA ILE A 28 10.02 -10.15 -32.94
C ILE A 28 11.00 -9.53 -31.96
N LEU A 29 11.69 -10.34 -31.15
CA LEU A 29 12.65 -9.84 -30.16
C LEU A 29 13.78 -9.03 -30.82
N ASP A 30 14.42 -9.57 -31.86
CA ASP A 30 15.50 -8.87 -32.56
C ASP A 30 15.01 -7.57 -33.21
N GLY A 31 13.77 -7.57 -33.74
CA GLY A 31 13.12 -6.38 -34.30
C GLY A 31 12.85 -5.30 -33.26
N LEU A 32 12.34 -5.68 -32.08
CA LEU A 32 12.08 -4.75 -30.97
C LEU A 32 13.38 -4.12 -30.46
N ILE A 33 14.42 -4.93 -30.23
CA ILE A 33 15.73 -4.42 -29.80
C ILE A 33 16.32 -3.46 -30.84
N HIS A 34 16.20 -3.79 -32.13
CA HIS A 34 16.67 -2.92 -33.21
C HIS A 34 15.91 -1.59 -33.26
N LEU A 35 14.59 -1.61 -33.03
CA LEU A 35 13.76 -0.41 -33.02
C LEU A 35 14.09 0.49 -31.82
N ALA A 36 14.29 -0.08 -30.63
CA ALA A 36 14.71 0.67 -29.45
C ALA A 36 16.09 1.33 -29.59
N ALA A 37 16.97 0.79 -30.44
CA ALA A 37 18.27 1.40 -30.69
C ALA A 37 18.17 2.68 -31.55
N GLN A 38 17.10 2.84 -32.33
CA GLN A 38 16.91 3.95 -33.28
C GLN A 38 16.00 5.06 -32.75
N PHE A 39 15.08 4.72 -31.85
CA PHE A 39 14.05 5.64 -31.36
C PHE A 39 14.10 5.81 -29.84
N SER A 40 13.65 6.96 -29.36
CA SER A 40 13.51 7.31 -27.94
C SER A 40 12.05 7.68 -27.62
N SER A 41 11.80 8.13 -26.39
CA SER A 41 10.51 8.72 -25.99
C SER A 41 9.35 7.72 -26.12
N GLU A 42 8.22 8.10 -26.70
CA GLU A 42 6.99 7.30 -26.76
C GLU A 42 7.17 6.00 -27.55
N VAL A 43 8.02 6.02 -28.59
CA VAL A 43 8.32 4.81 -29.38
C VAL A 43 9.11 3.81 -28.54
N LEU A 44 10.06 4.27 -27.73
CA LEU A 44 10.81 3.40 -26.84
C LEU A 44 9.88 2.81 -25.76
N ASN A 45 8.98 3.61 -25.20
CA ASN A 45 8.00 3.13 -24.21
C ASN A 45 7.15 2.00 -24.78
N LEU A 46 6.58 2.20 -25.98
CA LEU A 46 5.82 1.16 -26.67
C LEU A 46 6.64 -0.11 -26.93
N VAL A 47 7.91 0.03 -27.29
CA VAL A 47 8.81 -1.12 -27.51
C VAL A 47 9.07 -1.87 -26.20
N MET A 48 9.33 -1.16 -25.11
CA MET A 48 9.58 -1.76 -23.80
C MET A 48 8.34 -2.47 -23.25
N GLU A 49 7.16 -1.87 -23.37
CA GLU A 49 5.88 -2.50 -23.04
C GLU A 49 5.65 -3.78 -23.86
N THR A 50 5.90 -3.71 -25.18
CA THR A 50 5.73 -4.87 -26.07
C THR A 50 6.75 -5.96 -25.73
N LEU A 51 8.00 -5.59 -25.43
CA LEU A 51 9.04 -6.52 -25.00
C LEU A 51 8.67 -7.22 -23.71
N CYS A 52 8.10 -6.49 -22.73
CA CYS A 52 7.61 -7.05 -21.48
C CYS A 52 6.57 -8.14 -21.74
N ILE A 53 5.53 -7.82 -22.53
CA ILE A 53 4.48 -8.79 -22.88
C ILE A 53 5.06 -10.00 -23.63
N VAL A 54 5.99 -9.80 -24.57
CA VAL A 54 6.67 -10.88 -25.30
C VAL A 54 7.39 -11.84 -24.34
N CYS A 55 8.01 -11.34 -23.26
CA CYS A 55 8.67 -12.18 -22.26
C CYS A 55 7.71 -13.16 -21.56
N THR A 56 6.42 -12.85 -21.54
CA THR A 56 5.37 -13.65 -20.88
C THR A 56 4.73 -14.72 -21.76
N VAL A 57 5.06 -14.76 -23.06
CA VAL A 57 4.42 -15.68 -24.02
C VAL A 57 4.93 -17.12 -23.89
N ASP A 58 6.25 -17.28 -23.76
CA ASP A 58 6.90 -18.59 -23.66
C ASP A 58 8.13 -18.50 -22.74
N PRO A 59 8.07 -19.07 -21.51
CA PRO A 59 9.18 -19.06 -20.57
C PRO A 59 10.46 -19.72 -21.09
N GLU A 60 10.36 -20.75 -21.93
CA GLU A 60 11.54 -21.44 -22.48
C GLU A 60 12.29 -20.54 -23.47
N PHE A 61 11.54 -19.87 -24.34
CA PHE A 61 12.09 -18.86 -25.25
C PHE A 61 12.75 -17.72 -24.47
N THR A 62 12.05 -17.14 -23.49
CA THR A 62 12.56 -16.03 -22.69
C THR A 62 13.84 -16.42 -21.95
N ALA A 63 13.89 -17.62 -21.36
CA ALA A 63 15.10 -18.15 -20.74
C ALA A 63 16.27 -18.31 -21.71
N SER A 64 16.01 -18.80 -22.93
CA SER A 64 17.04 -18.94 -23.97
C SER A 64 17.60 -17.59 -24.43
N MET A 65 16.79 -16.52 -24.37
CA MET A 65 17.13 -15.18 -24.83
C MET A 65 17.47 -14.20 -23.70
N GLU A 66 17.49 -14.65 -22.43
CA GLU A 66 17.84 -13.82 -21.27
C GLU A 66 19.17 -13.08 -21.49
N SER A 67 20.13 -13.76 -22.12
CA SER A 67 21.46 -13.22 -22.44
C SER A 67 21.45 -12.02 -23.39
N LYS A 68 20.35 -11.77 -24.09
CA LYS A 68 20.09 -10.55 -24.89
C LYS A 68 19.17 -9.59 -24.16
N ILE A 69 18.06 -10.10 -23.62
CA ILE A 69 16.99 -9.28 -23.00
C ILE A 69 17.53 -8.53 -21.79
N CYS A 70 18.16 -9.23 -20.84
CA CYS A 70 18.61 -8.64 -19.58
C CYS A 70 19.68 -7.54 -19.80
N PRO A 71 20.77 -7.75 -20.56
CA PRO A 71 21.72 -6.68 -20.87
C PRO A 71 21.10 -5.49 -21.60
N PHE A 72 20.15 -5.74 -22.51
CA PHE A 72 19.44 -4.67 -23.21
C PHE A 72 18.63 -3.82 -22.22
N THR A 73 17.83 -4.46 -21.36
CA THR A 73 17.03 -3.76 -20.34
C THR A 73 17.92 -2.98 -19.37
N ILE A 74 19.05 -3.55 -18.93
CA ILE A 74 20.04 -2.84 -18.09
C ILE A 74 20.58 -1.60 -18.82
N ALA A 75 20.93 -1.73 -20.10
CA ALA A 75 21.46 -0.61 -20.87
C ALA A 75 20.43 0.51 -21.05
N ILE A 76 19.16 0.17 -21.30
CA ILE A 76 18.06 1.13 -21.40
C ILE A 76 17.82 1.82 -20.05
N PHE A 77 17.73 1.05 -18.97
CA PHE A 77 17.58 1.56 -17.61
C PHE A 77 18.66 2.59 -17.25
N LEU A 78 19.94 2.26 -17.50
CA LEU A 78 21.05 3.18 -17.20
C LEU A 78 21.04 4.41 -18.10
N LYS A 79 20.77 4.23 -19.40
CA LYS A 79 20.76 5.32 -20.40
C LYS A 79 19.65 6.34 -20.14
N TYR A 80 18.48 5.88 -19.71
CA TYR A 80 17.30 6.70 -19.46
C TYR A 80 16.93 6.75 -17.97
N SER A 81 17.95 6.73 -17.10
CA SER A 81 17.80 6.75 -15.64
C SER A 81 17.05 7.97 -15.07
N ASN A 82 16.89 9.03 -15.86
CA ASN A 82 16.12 10.23 -15.51
C ASN A 82 14.63 10.15 -15.92
N ASP A 83 14.22 9.09 -16.62
CA ASP A 83 12.85 8.90 -17.08
C ASP A 83 12.16 7.84 -16.21
N PRO A 84 11.26 8.25 -15.28
CA PRO A 84 10.56 7.32 -14.41
C PRO A 84 9.71 6.29 -15.16
N VAL A 85 9.19 6.63 -16.35
CA VAL A 85 8.37 5.72 -17.15
C VAL A 85 9.24 4.59 -17.70
N VAL A 86 10.41 4.93 -18.27
CA VAL A 86 11.35 3.92 -18.76
C VAL A 86 11.89 3.05 -17.63
N ALA A 87 12.11 3.64 -16.45
CA ALA A 87 12.54 2.92 -15.26
C ALA A 87 11.50 1.90 -14.80
N SER A 88 10.21 2.28 -14.76
CA SER A 88 9.10 1.37 -14.45
C SER A 88 9.00 0.24 -15.48
N LEU A 89 9.08 0.55 -16.77
CA LEU A 89 9.03 -0.46 -17.82
C LEU A 89 10.22 -1.44 -17.77
N ALA A 90 11.39 -0.96 -17.39
CA ALA A 90 12.54 -1.82 -17.15
C ALA A 90 12.32 -2.73 -15.93
N GLN A 91 11.73 -2.21 -14.86
CA GLN A 91 11.36 -2.96 -13.67
C GLN A 91 10.35 -4.08 -14.00
N ASP A 92 9.35 -3.82 -14.85
CA ASP A 92 8.39 -4.83 -15.29
C ASP A 92 9.08 -5.98 -16.04
N ILE A 93 10.01 -5.68 -16.94
CA ILE A 93 10.79 -6.73 -17.63
C ILE A 93 11.62 -7.54 -16.61
N PHE A 94 12.25 -6.89 -15.63
CA PHE A 94 12.98 -7.61 -14.58
C PHE A 94 12.07 -8.45 -13.69
N LYS A 95 10.83 -8.02 -13.42
CA LYS A 95 9.79 -8.79 -12.73
C LYS A 95 9.51 -10.09 -13.48
N GLU A 96 9.15 -10.00 -14.76
CA GLU A 96 8.84 -11.16 -15.60
C GLU A 96 10.01 -12.14 -15.68
N LEU A 97 11.22 -11.64 -15.89
CA LEU A 97 12.42 -12.48 -15.91
C LEU A 97 12.71 -13.12 -14.53
N SER A 98 12.39 -12.45 -13.41
CA SER A 98 12.65 -12.98 -12.06
C SER A 98 11.72 -14.15 -11.71
N GLN A 99 10.52 -14.18 -12.31
CA GLN A 99 9.55 -15.26 -12.13
C GLN A 99 9.94 -16.55 -12.88
N ILE A 100 10.83 -16.46 -13.88
CA ILE A 100 11.33 -17.61 -14.64
C ILE A 100 12.59 -18.17 -13.97
N GLU A 101 12.48 -19.37 -13.39
CA GLU A 101 13.57 -20.02 -12.64
C GLU A 101 14.89 -20.12 -13.44
N ALA A 102 14.81 -20.46 -14.74
CA ALA A 102 15.98 -20.56 -15.61
C ALA A 102 16.68 -19.20 -15.88
N CYS A 103 15.99 -18.08 -15.72
CA CYS A 103 16.54 -16.73 -15.88
C CYS A 103 17.22 -16.21 -14.60
N GLN A 104 16.78 -16.66 -13.41
CA GLN A 104 17.19 -16.06 -12.13
C GLN A 104 18.70 -16.00 -11.94
N GLY A 105 19.40 -17.13 -12.12
CA GLY A 105 20.86 -17.18 -11.94
C GLY A 105 21.61 -16.27 -12.91
N PRO A 106 21.46 -16.44 -14.24
CA PRO A 106 22.11 -15.61 -15.25
C PRO A 106 21.77 -14.12 -15.13
N MET A 107 20.51 -13.78 -14.83
CA MET A 107 20.08 -12.39 -14.68
C MET A 107 20.68 -11.77 -13.43
N GLN A 108 20.61 -12.44 -12.27
CA GLN A 108 21.19 -11.91 -11.03
C GLN A 108 22.69 -11.63 -11.19
N MET A 109 23.43 -12.51 -11.87
CA MET A 109 24.86 -12.31 -12.15
C MET A 109 25.17 -11.07 -13.00
N ARG A 110 24.20 -10.55 -13.77
CA ARG A 110 24.35 -9.34 -14.60
C ARG A 110 23.77 -8.09 -13.94
N LEU A 111 22.57 -8.22 -13.36
CA LEU A 111 21.81 -7.12 -12.80
C LEU A 111 22.33 -6.69 -11.43
N ILE A 112 22.55 -7.63 -10.51
CA ILE A 112 22.88 -7.29 -9.12
C ILE A 112 24.16 -6.46 -8.98
N PRO A 113 25.28 -6.76 -9.69
CA PRO A 113 26.46 -5.91 -9.64
C PRO A 113 26.18 -4.46 -10.08
N THR A 114 25.28 -4.28 -11.04
CA THR A 114 24.86 -2.95 -11.51
C THR A 114 24.09 -2.21 -10.41
N LEU A 115 23.10 -2.87 -9.79
CA LEU A 115 22.31 -2.28 -8.70
C LEU A 115 23.18 -1.94 -7.48
N VAL A 116 24.08 -2.84 -7.10
CA VAL A 116 25.06 -2.62 -6.01
C VAL A 116 25.96 -1.44 -6.33
N SER A 117 26.45 -1.32 -7.57
CA SER A 117 27.25 -0.18 -7.98
C SER A 117 26.50 1.15 -7.89
N ILE A 118 25.19 1.18 -8.18
CA ILE A 118 24.36 2.38 -8.03
C ILE A 118 24.22 2.73 -6.55
N MET A 119 23.89 1.76 -5.69
CA MET A 119 23.72 1.97 -4.24
C MET A 119 25.01 2.40 -3.52
N GLN A 120 26.17 2.05 -4.06
CA GLN A 120 27.48 2.44 -3.52
C GLN A 120 28.04 3.73 -4.13
N ALA A 121 27.42 4.24 -5.20
CA ALA A 121 27.88 5.46 -5.83
C ALA A 121 27.58 6.68 -4.94
N PRO A 122 28.45 7.70 -4.92
CA PRO A 122 28.16 8.94 -4.19
C PRO A 122 26.88 9.59 -4.71
N ALA A 123 25.96 9.95 -3.80
CA ALA A 123 24.65 10.47 -4.13
C ALA A 123 24.70 11.76 -4.99
N ASP A 124 25.76 12.56 -4.86
CA ASP A 124 26.00 13.78 -5.63
C ASP A 124 26.43 13.52 -7.08
N LYS A 125 26.76 12.27 -7.44
CA LYS A 125 27.29 11.88 -8.76
C LYS A 125 26.35 11.05 -9.61
N ILE A 126 25.24 10.60 -9.04
CA ILE A 126 24.20 9.86 -9.77
C ILE A 126 22.96 10.73 -9.90
N PRO A 127 22.13 10.50 -10.94
CA PRO A 127 20.89 11.25 -11.07
C PRO A 127 19.93 10.97 -9.92
N ALA A 128 19.16 11.99 -9.55
CA ALA A 128 18.16 11.88 -8.49
C ALA A 128 17.11 10.80 -8.84
N GLY A 129 16.70 10.01 -7.86
CA GLY A 129 15.75 8.92 -8.04
C GLY A 129 16.37 7.60 -8.53
N LEU A 130 17.52 7.61 -9.21
CA LEU A 130 18.12 6.38 -9.75
C LEU A 130 18.41 5.34 -8.65
N CYS A 131 18.88 5.78 -7.49
CA CYS A 131 19.14 4.89 -6.36
C CYS A 131 17.84 4.29 -5.80
N ALA A 132 16.80 5.11 -5.63
CA ALA A 132 15.50 4.65 -5.16
C ALA A 132 14.89 3.60 -6.10
N THR A 133 14.94 3.84 -7.43
CA THR A 133 14.49 2.87 -8.43
C THR A 133 15.34 1.60 -8.43
N ALA A 134 16.67 1.71 -8.28
CA ALA A 134 17.53 0.53 -8.21
C ALA A 134 17.17 -0.38 -7.01
N ILE A 135 16.78 0.22 -5.88
CA ILE A 135 16.29 -0.51 -4.71
C ILE A 135 14.92 -1.15 -4.99
N ASP A 136 14.01 -0.48 -5.70
CA ASP A 136 12.72 -1.07 -6.08
C ASP A 136 12.89 -2.27 -7.00
N ILE A 137 13.78 -2.17 -8.01
CA ILE A 137 14.12 -3.30 -8.88
C ILE A 137 14.69 -4.46 -8.04
N LEU A 138 15.59 -4.18 -7.09
CA LEU A 138 16.11 -5.21 -6.18
C LEU A 138 14.99 -5.85 -5.35
N THR A 139 14.06 -5.05 -4.84
CA THR A 139 12.89 -5.50 -4.08
C THR A 139 12.03 -6.45 -4.92
N THR A 140 11.74 -6.07 -6.17
CA THR A 140 11.01 -6.92 -7.13
C THR A 140 11.74 -8.24 -7.37
N VAL A 141 13.06 -8.22 -7.58
CA VAL A 141 13.86 -9.45 -7.76
C VAL A 141 13.77 -10.35 -6.53
N VAL A 142 13.91 -9.80 -5.32
CA VAL A 142 13.82 -10.54 -4.06
C VAL A 142 12.43 -11.16 -3.88
N ARG A 143 11.36 -10.39 -4.13
CA ARG A 143 9.97 -10.86 -3.98
C ARG A 143 9.62 -12.00 -4.95
N ASN A 144 10.20 -12.01 -6.15
CA ASN A 144 9.89 -12.98 -7.19
C ASN A 144 10.90 -14.15 -7.26
N THR A 145 12.02 -14.09 -6.52
CA THR A 145 12.97 -15.20 -6.42
C THR A 145 12.54 -16.17 -5.32
N LYS A 146 12.44 -17.47 -5.66
CA LYS A 146 12.11 -18.50 -4.67
C LYS A 146 13.28 -18.69 -3.68
N PRO A 147 13.02 -18.77 -2.36
CA PRO A 147 14.07 -19.09 -1.40
C PRO A 147 14.57 -20.54 -1.56
N PRO A 148 15.84 -20.83 -1.21
CA PRO A 148 16.83 -19.92 -0.67
C PRO A 148 17.38 -18.95 -1.73
N LEU A 149 17.59 -17.69 -1.34
CA LEU A 149 18.19 -16.68 -2.20
C LEU A 149 19.67 -16.98 -2.44
N SER A 150 20.18 -16.53 -3.60
CA SER A 150 21.58 -16.72 -3.97
C SER A 150 22.52 -15.96 -3.03
N GLN A 151 23.77 -16.42 -2.94
CA GLN A 151 24.82 -15.72 -2.18
C GLN A 151 25.09 -14.31 -2.71
N LEU A 152 24.79 -14.05 -3.99
CA LEU A 152 24.89 -12.72 -4.56
C LEU A 152 23.86 -11.76 -3.94
N LEU A 153 22.62 -12.22 -3.78
CA LEU A 153 21.56 -11.43 -3.12
C LEU A 153 21.81 -11.26 -1.62
N ILE A 154 22.33 -12.27 -0.92
CA ILE A 154 22.53 -12.23 0.53
C ILE A 154 23.83 -11.53 0.94
N CYS A 155 24.94 -11.79 0.25
CA CYS A 155 26.26 -11.31 0.69
C CYS A 155 26.73 -10.03 -0.04
N GLN A 156 26.07 -9.62 -1.13
CA GLN A 156 26.39 -8.37 -1.83
C GLN A 156 25.21 -7.39 -1.85
N ALA A 157 24.02 -7.82 -2.30
CA ALA A 157 22.89 -6.92 -2.45
C ALA A 157 22.30 -6.47 -1.10
N PHE A 158 22.02 -7.42 -0.19
CA PHE A 158 21.46 -7.11 1.13
C PHE A 158 22.32 -6.11 1.95
N PRO A 159 23.65 -6.31 2.08
CA PRO A 159 24.48 -5.34 2.80
C PRO A 159 24.54 -3.99 2.10
N ALA A 160 24.56 -3.97 0.75
CA ALA A 160 24.58 -2.73 -0.01
C ALA A 160 23.30 -1.90 0.19
N VAL A 161 22.11 -2.53 0.14
CA VAL A 161 20.84 -1.80 0.38
C VAL A 161 20.72 -1.34 1.84
N ALA A 162 21.12 -2.17 2.80
CA ALA A 162 21.11 -1.78 4.22
C ALA A 162 22.02 -0.57 4.48
N GLN A 163 23.26 -0.61 3.97
CA GLN A 163 24.21 0.49 4.12
C GLN A 163 23.76 1.74 3.37
N CYS A 164 23.25 1.60 2.15
CA CYS A 164 22.71 2.71 1.37
C CYS A 164 21.57 3.43 2.12
N THR A 165 20.65 2.65 2.71
CA THR A 165 19.54 3.18 3.50
C THR A 165 20.03 3.91 4.75
N LEU A 166 21.05 3.39 5.43
CA LEU A 166 21.62 3.99 6.64
C LEU A 166 22.37 5.31 6.38
N HIS A 167 22.89 5.51 5.18
CA HIS A 167 23.78 6.64 4.85
C HIS A 167 23.16 7.67 3.90
N THR A 168 21.95 7.44 3.40
CA THR A 168 21.25 8.40 2.53
C THR A 168 20.57 9.50 3.34
N ASP A 169 20.39 10.66 2.71
CA ASP A 169 19.55 11.76 3.20
C ASP A 169 18.23 11.88 2.40
N ASP A 170 18.04 11.01 1.38
CA ASP A 170 16.88 11.02 0.50
C ASP A 170 15.73 10.14 1.04
N ASN A 171 14.54 10.74 1.21
CA ASN A 171 13.38 10.06 1.77
C ASN A 171 12.92 8.87 0.91
N ALA A 172 12.95 8.98 -0.42
CA ALA A 172 12.52 7.90 -1.32
C ALA A 172 13.46 6.70 -1.21
N THR A 173 14.77 6.96 -1.20
CA THR A 173 15.79 5.91 -0.99
C THR A 173 15.63 5.24 0.38
N MET A 174 15.32 6.00 1.44
CA MET A 174 15.05 5.42 2.77
C MET A 174 13.82 4.52 2.78
N GLN A 175 12.71 4.99 2.19
CA GLN A 175 11.44 4.27 2.12
C GLN A 175 11.60 2.96 1.33
N ASN A 176 12.16 3.04 0.13
CA ASN A 176 12.39 1.88 -0.74
C ASN A 176 13.38 0.90 -0.08
N GLY A 177 14.39 1.42 0.61
CA GLY A 177 15.33 0.62 1.40
C GLY A 177 14.65 -0.19 2.49
N GLY A 178 13.74 0.44 3.25
CA GLY A 178 12.92 -0.24 4.25
C GLY A 178 12.03 -1.34 3.65
N GLU A 179 11.37 -1.06 2.53
CA GLU A 179 10.55 -2.05 1.81
C GLU A 179 11.37 -3.21 1.21
N CYS A 180 12.59 -2.93 0.74
CA CYS A 180 13.51 -3.95 0.28
C CYS A 180 13.91 -4.90 1.42
N LEU A 181 14.28 -4.34 2.57
CA LEU A 181 14.60 -5.13 3.76
C LEU A 181 13.39 -5.91 4.26
N ARG A 182 12.18 -5.35 4.17
CA ARG A 182 10.92 -6.07 4.45
C ARG A 182 10.77 -7.29 3.54
N ALA A 183 11.06 -7.14 2.24
CA ALA A 183 11.04 -8.25 1.29
C ALA A 183 12.02 -9.36 1.68
N TYR A 184 13.26 -9.01 2.06
CA TYR A 184 14.24 -10.00 2.54
C TYR A 184 13.75 -10.75 3.78
N VAL A 185 13.24 -10.03 4.79
CA VAL A 185 12.71 -10.62 6.03
C VAL A 185 11.50 -11.52 5.75
N SER A 186 10.59 -11.11 4.85
CA SER A 186 9.41 -11.89 4.53
C SER A 186 9.75 -13.17 3.74
N VAL A 187 10.66 -13.07 2.77
CA VAL A 187 11.03 -14.15 1.85
C VAL A 187 11.99 -15.15 2.50
N THR A 188 13.01 -14.68 3.23
CA THR A 188 14.06 -15.56 3.78
C THR A 188 14.64 -15.06 5.10
N LEU A 189 13.81 -15.04 6.15
CA LEU A 189 14.27 -14.68 7.51
C LEU A 189 15.51 -15.50 7.94
N GLU A 190 15.55 -16.80 7.64
CA GLU A 190 16.65 -17.67 8.04
C GLU A 190 18.00 -17.20 7.50
N GLN A 191 18.07 -16.85 6.20
CA GLN A 191 19.33 -16.39 5.60
C GLN A 191 19.73 -15.00 6.12
N VAL A 192 18.76 -14.12 6.36
CA VAL A 192 19.00 -12.80 6.96
C VAL A 192 19.55 -12.93 8.38
N ALA A 193 19.00 -13.84 9.18
CA ALA A 193 19.46 -14.09 10.55
C ALA A 193 20.84 -14.77 10.62
N GLN A 194 21.15 -15.65 9.66
CA GLN A 194 22.42 -16.39 9.59
C GLN A 194 23.57 -15.57 8.97
N TRP A 195 23.27 -14.57 8.14
CA TRP A 195 24.29 -13.69 7.58
C TRP A 195 24.87 -12.78 8.68
N HIS A 196 26.18 -12.57 8.65
CA HIS A 196 26.91 -11.70 9.57
C HIS A 196 27.94 -10.86 8.80
N ASP A 197 28.16 -9.62 9.26
CA ASP A 197 29.28 -8.80 8.82
C ASP A 197 30.61 -9.20 9.51
N GLU A 198 31.70 -8.53 9.15
CA GLU A 198 33.03 -8.79 9.73
C GLU A 198 33.11 -8.46 11.23
N GLN A 199 32.21 -7.61 11.73
CA GLN A 199 32.12 -7.20 13.13
C GLN A 199 31.24 -8.15 13.96
N GLY A 200 30.54 -9.08 13.32
CA GLY A 200 29.64 -10.04 13.95
C GLY A 200 28.20 -9.55 14.10
N HIS A 201 27.81 -8.43 13.49
CA HIS A 201 26.41 -8.03 13.42
C HIS A 201 25.68 -8.86 12.38
N ASN A 202 24.53 -9.43 12.74
CA ASN A 202 23.72 -10.20 11.81
C ASN A 202 22.79 -9.31 10.97
N GLY A 203 22.09 -9.90 10.00
CA GLY A 203 21.19 -9.13 9.12
C GLY A 203 20.03 -8.48 9.86
N LEU A 204 19.49 -9.13 10.90
CA LEU A 204 18.44 -8.55 11.74
C LEU A 204 18.92 -7.30 12.48
N TRP A 205 20.19 -7.25 12.89
CA TRP A 205 20.77 -6.04 13.47
C TRP A 205 20.69 -4.86 12.50
N TYR A 206 21.01 -5.06 11.22
CA TYR A 206 20.90 -4.01 10.19
C TYR A 206 19.45 -3.57 9.97
N VAL A 207 18.51 -4.52 9.92
CA VAL A 207 17.07 -4.20 9.83
C VAL A 207 16.66 -3.33 11.02
N MET A 208 17.12 -3.65 12.24
CA MET A 208 16.84 -2.86 13.43
C MET A 208 17.43 -1.46 13.38
N GLN A 209 18.66 -1.30 12.86
CA GLN A 209 19.25 0.04 12.67
C GLN A 209 18.42 0.88 11.69
N VAL A 210 17.98 0.29 10.57
CA VAL A 210 17.13 0.99 9.61
C VAL A 210 15.79 1.36 10.23
N VAL A 211 15.12 0.43 10.93
CA VAL A 211 13.88 0.72 11.66
C VAL A 211 14.09 1.88 12.65
N SER A 212 15.21 1.91 13.36
CA SER A 212 15.54 3.00 14.28
C SER A 212 15.73 4.35 13.58
N GLN A 213 16.32 4.36 12.38
CA GLN A 213 16.51 5.59 11.60
C GLN A 213 15.20 6.09 10.99
N LEU A 214 14.38 5.18 10.45
CA LEU A 214 13.07 5.52 9.87
C LEU A 214 12.10 6.08 10.93
N LEU A 215 12.22 5.62 12.17
CA LEU A 215 11.43 6.09 13.32
C LEU A 215 12.09 7.24 14.10
N ASP A 216 13.21 7.78 13.64
CA ASP A 216 13.89 8.87 14.34
C ASP A 216 13.03 10.15 14.30
N PRO A 217 12.59 10.72 15.46
CA PRO A 217 11.79 11.94 15.48
C PRO A 217 12.56 13.19 15.03
N ARG A 218 13.88 13.10 14.82
CA ARG A 218 14.72 14.21 14.35
C ARG A 218 14.72 14.35 12.83
N THR A 219 14.32 13.31 12.11
CA THR A 219 14.25 13.29 10.64
C THR A 219 12.85 13.68 10.16
N SER A 220 12.69 13.80 8.83
CA SER A 220 11.40 14.03 8.18
C SER A 220 10.33 13.05 8.66
N GLU A 221 9.07 13.47 8.80
CA GLU A 221 7.98 12.53 9.14
C GLU A 221 7.82 11.44 8.08
N PHE A 222 8.12 11.76 6.82
CA PHE A 222 7.94 10.88 5.67
C PHE A 222 8.89 9.67 5.69
N THR A 223 9.94 9.66 6.50
CA THR A 223 10.77 8.45 6.67
C THR A 223 9.95 7.29 7.22
N ALA A 224 8.85 7.56 7.93
CA ALA A 224 7.97 6.57 8.51
C ALA A 224 6.75 6.20 7.64
N ALA A 225 6.70 6.62 6.36
CA ALA A 225 5.56 6.35 5.48
C ALA A 225 5.24 4.85 5.34
N PHE A 226 6.25 3.98 5.27
CA PHE A 226 6.07 2.53 5.09
C PHE A 226 6.66 1.67 6.21
N VAL A 227 7.27 2.29 7.23
CA VAL A 227 7.95 1.56 8.31
C VAL A 227 6.99 0.64 9.09
N GLY A 228 5.70 0.97 9.13
CA GLY A 228 4.69 0.11 9.74
C GLY A 228 4.62 -1.29 9.15
N ARG A 229 4.72 -1.40 7.82
CA ARG A 229 4.74 -2.69 7.12
C ARG A 229 5.98 -3.50 7.49
N LEU A 230 7.16 -2.88 7.50
CA LEU A 230 8.40 -3.53 7.92
C LEU A 230 8.33 -4.05 9.36
N VAL A 231 7.86 -3.22 10.30
CA VAL A 231 7.74 -3.60 11.71
C VAL A 231 6.72 -4.73 11.88
N SER A 232 5.56 -4.65 11.25
CA SER A 232 4.54 -5.72 11.29
C SER A 232 5.08 -7.04 10.74
N THR A 233 5.80 -7.02 9.61
CA THR A 233 6.46 -8.22 9.06
C THR A 233 7.52 -8.76 10.02
N LEU A 234 8.32 -7.90 10.64
CA LEU A 234 9.37 -8.31 11.57
C LEU A 234 8.79 -8.96 12.83
N ILE A 235 7.71 -8.40 13.39
CA ILE A 235 6.99 -8.99 14.52
C ILE A 235 6.39 -10.35 14.14
N SER A 236 5.76 -10.44 12.97
CA SER A 236 5.14 -11.67 12.47
C SER A 236 6.15 -12.81 12.25
N LYS A 237 7.32 -12.49 11.66
CA LYS A 237 8.33 -13.49 11.29
C LYS A 237 9.33 -13.79 12.40
N ALA A 238 9.85 -12.75 13.06
CA ALA A 238 10.97 -12.83 14.00
C ALA A 238 10.57 -12.55 15.46
N GLY A 239 9.28 -12.33 15.78
CA GLY A 239 8.82 -11.80 17.07
C GLY A 239 9.41 -12.41 18.35
N ARG A 240 9.82 -13.69 18.33
CA ARG A 240 10.50 -14.34 19.47
C ARG A 240 11.97 -13.93 19.62
N GLU A 241 12.65 -13.65 18.52
CA GLU A 241 14.05 -13.21 18.47
C GLU A 241 14.18 -11.71 18.75
N LEU A 242 13.10 -10.94 18.56
CA LEU A 242 13.05 -9.51 18.84
C LEU A 242 13.14 -9.20 20.34
N GLY A 243 12.48 -9.97 21.21
CA GLY A 243 12.56 -9.80 22.66
C GLY A 243 12.42 -8.34 23.12
N GLU A 244 13.44 -7.82 23.81
CA GLU A 244 13.50 -6.43 24.31
C GLU A 244 13.49 -5.36 23.21
N ASN A 245 13.87 -5.71 21.98
CA ASN A 245 13.89 -4.76 20.86
C ASN A 245 12.47 -4.34 20.44
N LEU A 246 11.46 -5.18 20.69
CA LEU A 246 10.06 -4.86 20.37
C LEU A 246 9.59 -3.64 21.16
N ASP A 247 9.84 -3.62 22.47
CA ASP A 247 9.49 -2.49 23.35
C ASP A 247 10.20 -1.20 22.90
N GLN A 248 11.45 -1.30 22.46
CA GLN A 248 12.21 -0.17 21.94
C GLN A 248 11.60 0.38 20.64
N ILE A 249 11.18 -0.51 19.72
CA ILE A 249 10.50 -0.11 18.49
C ILE A 249 9.17 0.58 18.81
N LEU A 250 8.35 0.01 19.69
CA LEU A 250 7.06 0.60 20.03
C LEU A 250 7.22 1.99 20.68
N ARG A 251 8.26 2.20 21.50
CA ARG A 251 8.60 3.53 22.03
C ARG A 251 9.01 4.50 20.92
N ALA A 252 9.79 4.05 19.94
CA ALA A 252 10.18 4.86 18.80
C ALA A 252 8.96 5.23 17.93
N ILE A 253 8.03 4.30 17.71
CA ILE A 253 6.75 4.55 17.04
C ILE A 253 5.94 5.63 17.78
N LEU A 254 5.77 5.49 19.09
CA LEU A 254 5.06 6.50 19.91
C LEU A 254 5.72 7.88 19.79
N SER A 255 7.05 7.94 19.82
CA SER A 255 7.79 9.19 19.64
C SER A 255 7.61 9.78 18.24
N LYS A 256 7.57 8.96 17.20
CA LYS A 256 7.39 9.40 15.81
C LYS A 256 5.96 9.87 15.54
N MET A 257 4.96 9.18 16.12
CA MET A 257 3.55 9.59 16.07
C MET A 257 3.30 10.96 16.69
N GLN A 258 4.10 11.38 17.68
CA GLN A 258 3.99 12.72 18.26
C GLN A 258 4.41 13.83 17.27
N GLN A 259 5.32 13.53 16.35
CA GLN A 259 5.79 14.46 15.33
C GLN A 259 4.91 14.44 14.07
N ALA A 260 4.38 13.27 13.72
CA ALA A 260 3.69 13.06 12.46
C ALA A 260 2.30 13.70 12.44
N GLU A 261 2.03 14.48 11.39
CA GLU A 261 0.73 15.12 11.14
C GLU A 261 0.02 14.48 9.94
N THR A 262 0.78 14.01 8.95
CA THR A 262 0.24 13.43 7.72
C THR A 262 -0.42 12.08 7.97
N LEU A 263 -1.60 11.90 7.36
CA LEU A 263 -2.44 10.71 7.50
C LEU A 263 -1.72 9.42 7.10
N SER A 264 -1.01 9.40 5.96
CA SER A 264 -0.30 8.20 5.48
C SER A 264 0.74 7.70 6.49
N VAL A 265 1.51 8.62 7.07
CA VAL A 265 2.50 8.31 8.13
C VAL A 265 1.81 7.82 9.40
N MET A 266 0.76 8.52 9.84
CA MET A 266 0.01 8.14 11.03
C MET A 266 -0.67 6.77 10.88
N GLN A 267 -1.28 6.50 9.74
CA GLN A 267 -1.88 5.20 9.41
C GLN A 267 -0.80 4.11 9.49
N SER A 268 0.35 4.28 8.81
CA SER A 268 1.46 3.33 8.84
C SER A 268 1.89 2.98 10.28
N LEU A 269 2.07 3.99 11.14
CA LEU A 269 2.47 3.80 12.54
C LEU A 269 1.38 3.15 13.40
N ILE A 270 0.13 3.60 13.27
CA ILE A 270 -1.02 3.06 14.02
C ILE A 270 -1.28 1.60 13.64
N MET A 271 -1.11 1.25 12.36
CA MET A 271 -1.32 -0.10 11.88
C MET A 271 -0.43 -1.13 12.58
N VAL A 272 0.74 -0.75 13.11
CA VAL A 272 1.56 -1.68 13.92
C VAL A 272 0.80 -2.14 15.17
N PHE A 273 0.14 -1.21 15.87
CA PHE A 273 -0.69 -1.55 17.03
C PHE A 273 -1.95 -2.33 16.62
N ALA A 274 -2.56 -1.97 15.49
CA ALA A 274 -3.69 -2.72 14.94
C ALA A 274 -3.33 -4.18 14.70
N HIS A 275 -2.19 -4.47 14.06
CA HIS A 275 -1.71 -5.85 13.86
C HIS A 275 -1.43 -6.56 15.20
N LEU A 276 -0.83 -5.87 16.18
CA LEU A 276 -0.57 -6.44 17.51
C LEU A 276 -1.84 -6.79 18.30
N VAL A 277 -2.96 -6.11 18.08
CA VAL A 277 -4.26 -6.48 18.67
C VAL A 277 -4.68 -7.91 18.26
N HIS A 278 -4.29 -8.38 17.07
CA HIS A 278 -4.68 -9.73 16.63
C HIS A 278 -3.83 -10.84 17.25
N THR A 279 -2.58 -10.55 17.61
CA THR A 279 -1.59 -11.55 18.03
C THR A 279 -1.25 -11.47 19.52
N GLN A 280 -1.20 -10.26 20.09
CA GLN A 280 -0.67 -9.96 21.42
C GLN A 280 -1.50 -8.87 22.14
N LEU A 281 -2.83 -8.99 22.14
CA LEU A 281 -3.74 -8.00 22.73
C LEU A 281 -3.40 -7.64 24.18
N GLU A 282 -3.33 -8.62 25.08
CA GLU A 282 -3.12 -8.35 26.51
C GLU A 282 -1.70 -7.78 26.79
N PRO A 283 -0.60 -8.36 26.25
CA PRO A 283 0.73 -7.75 26.36
C PRO A 283 0.80 -6.32 25.80
N LEU A 284 0.10 -6.03 24.70
CA LEU A 284 0.03 -4.70 24.12
C LEU A 284 -0.62 -3.69 25.08
N LEU A 285 -1.75 -4.05 25.68
CA LEU A 285 -2.44 -3.19 26.64
C LEU A 285 -1.60 -2.95 27.89
N GLU A 286 -0.94 -4.00 28.40
CA GLU A 286 0.00 -3.88 29.54
C GLU A 286 1.17 -2.95 29.21
N PHE A 287 1.81 -3.14 28.06
CA PHE A 287 2.90 -2.30 27.58
C PHE A 287 2.46 -0.83 27.46
N LEU A 288 1.37 -0.54 26.75
CA LEU A 288 0.90 0.83 26.53
C LEU A 288 0.41 1.53 27.80
N CYS A 289 -0.02 0.77 28.82
CA CYS A 289 -0.34 1.33 30.13
C CYS A 289 0.88 1.54 31.02
N SER A 290 1.97 0.79 30.82
CA SER A 290 3.19 0.93 31.61
C SER A 290 3.98 2.21 31.31
N LEU A 291 3.68 2.88 30.19
CA LEU A 291 4.42 4.04 29.69
C LEU A 291 3.60 5.33 29.74
N PRO A 292 4.23 6.46 30.10
CA PRO A 292 3.61 7.75 29.90
C PRO A 292 3.64 8.10 28.40
N GLY A 293 2.49 8.51 27.87
CA GLY A 293 2.36 9.17 26.58
C GLY A 293 2.82 10.64 26.66
N PRO A 294 2.77 11.36 25.53
CA PRO A 294 3.28 12.74 25.41
C PRO A 294 2.53 13.75 26.29
N THR A 295 1.33 13.40 26.77
CA THR A 295 0.48 14.24 27.61
C THR A 295 0.59 13.91 29.11
N GLY A 296 1.49 12.99 29.50
CA GLY A 296 1.65 12.52 30.88
C GLY A 296 0.60 11.50 31.33
N LYS A 297 -0.38 11.19 30.48
CA LYS A 297 -1.34 10.10 30.64
C LYS A 297 -0.78 8.79 30.06
N PRO A 298 -1.36 7.61 30.32
CA PRO A 298 -0.89 6.36 29.73
C PRO A 298 -0.80 6.44 28.19
N ALA A 299 0.23 5.83 27.60
CA ALA A 299 0.42 5.82 26.14
C ALA A 299 -0.77 5.19 25.40
N LEU A 300 -1.50 4.27 26.05
CA LEU A 300 -2.76 3.73 25.54
C LEU A 300 -3.78 4.82 25.18
N GLU A 301 -3.93 5.86 26.02
CA GLU A 301 -4.84 6.96 25.73
C GLU A 301 -4.39 7.75 24.50
N PHE A 302 -3.08 7.96 24.34
CA PHE A 302 -2.53 8.64 23.17
C PHE A 302 -2.77 7.84 21.89
N VAL A 303 -2.43 6.55 21.86
CA VAL A 303 -2.66 5.69 20.69
C VAL A 303 -4.13 5.65 20.31
N MET A 304 -5.02 5.45 21.28
CA MET A 304 -6.45 5.37 21.01
C MET A 304 -7.07 6.72 20.59
N ALA A 305 -6.58 7.85 21.11
CA ALA A 305 -7.02 9.17 20.66
C ALA A 305 -6.59 9.45 19.22
N GLU A 306 -5.35 9.15 18.86
CA GLU A 306 -4.84 9.36 17.50
C GLU A 306 -5.49 8.40 16.48
N TRP A 307 -5.72 7.14 16.88
CA TRP A 307 -6.38 6.15 16.04
C TRP A 307 -7.86 6.47 15.82
N THR A 308 -8.64 6.65 16.89
CA THR A 308 -10.09 6.87 16.76
C THR A 308 -10.47 8.19 16.09
N SER A 309 -9.55 9.16 16.06
CA SER A 309 -9.74 10.42 15.33
C SER A 309 -9.42 10.31 13.83
N ARG A 310 -8.70 9.28 13.38
CA ARG A 310 -8.28 9.10 11.98
C ARG A 310 -8.80 7.84 11.30
N GLN A 311 -9.39 6.91 12.05
CA GLN A 311 -9.90 5.64 11.52
C GLN A 311 -10.75 5.82 10.25
N HIS A 312 -11.69 6.76 10.27
CA HIS A 312 -12.59 7.06 9.15
C HIS A 312 -11.89 7.59 7.87
N LEU A 313 -10.59 7.87 7.94
CA LEU A 313 -9.77 8.35 6.83
C LEU A 313 -8.80 7.27 6.33
N PHE A 314 -8.70 6.13 7.01
CA PHE A 314 -7.78 5.07 6.57
C PHE A 314 -8.21 4.53 5.21
N TYR A 315 -7.22 4.27 4.36
CA TYR A 315 -7.39 3.76 3.00
C TYR A 315 -6.64 2.43 2.82
N GLY A 316 -7.02 1.66 1.80
CA GLY A 316 -6.49 0.32 1.54
C GLY A 316 -7.43 -0.76 2.06
N GLN A 317 -7.79 -1.71 1.18
CA GLN A 317 -8.75 -2.77 1.50
C GLN A 317 -8.24 -3.67 2.64
N TYR A 318 -6.97 -4.04 2.60
CA TYR A 318 -6.36 -4.88 3.62
C TYR A 318 -6.22 -4.15 4.96
N GLU A 319 -5.67 -2.93 4.96
CA GLU A 319 -5.51 -2.10 6.16
C GLU A 319 -6.87 -1.82 6.82
N GLY A 320 -7.91 -1.55 6.01
CA GLY A 320 -9.29 -1.38 6.48
C GLY A 320 -9.82 -2.61 7.21
N LYS A 321 -9.62 -3.82 6.65
CA LYS A 321 -10.00 -5.09 7.29
C LYS A 321 -9.27 -5.30 8.63
N VAL A 322 -7.95 -5.16 8.64
CA VAL A 322 -7.14 -5.33 9.86
C VAL A 322 -7.59 -4.34 10.94
N SER A 323 -7.69 -3.06 10.61
CA SER A 323 -8.08 -2.03 11.58
C SER A 323 -9.50 -2.23 12.12
N SER A 324 -10.47 -2.54 11.24
CA SER A 324 -11.87 -2.75 11.62
C SER A 324 -12.02 -3.93 12.58
N VAL A 325 -11.39 -5.07 12.26
CA VAL A 325 -11.45 -6.26 13.10
C VAL A 325 -10.68 -6.04 14.42
N ALA A 326 -9.58 -5.29 14.41
CA ALA A 326 -8.87 -4.91 15.63
C ALA A 326 -9.77 -4.08 16.58
N LEU A 327 -10.50 -3.10 16.04
CA LEU A 327 -11.46 -2.30 16.79
C LEU A 327 -12.60 -3.16 17.38
N CYS A 328 -13.13 -4.12 16.62
CA CYS A 328 -14.10 -5.10 17.11
C CYS A 328 -13.55 -5.90 18.31
N LYS A 329 -12.31 -6.40 18.20
CA LYS A 329 -11.64 -7.14 19.28
C LYS A 329 -11.42 -6.29 20.53
N LEU A 330 -10.97 -5.04 20.36
CA LEU A 330 -10.79 -4.10 21.48
C LEU A 330 -12.11 -3.81 22.20
N LEU A 331 -13.20 -3.61 21.44
CA LEU A 331 -14.53 -3.38 21.99
C LEU A 331 -15.02 -4.62 22.76
N GLN A 332 -14.92 -5.81 22.15
CA GLN A 332 -15.32 -7.05 22.78
C GLN A 332 -14.52 -7.36 24.04
N HIS A 333 -13.19 -7.18 24.01
CA HIS A 333 -12.32 -7.37 25.17
C HIS A 333 -12.65 -6.39 26.30
N GLY A 334 -12.78 -5.10 25.97
CA GLY A 334 -13.09 -4.05 26.93
C GLY A 334 -14.40 -4.27 27.70
N ILE A 335 -15.37 -4.95 27.09
CA ILE A 335 -16.63 -5.31 27.74
C ILE A 335 -16.54 -6.65 28.45
N ASN A 336 -16.10 -7.71 27.77
CA ASN A 336 -16.13 -9.07 28.32
C ASN A 336 -15.19 -9.24 29.52
N ALA A 337 -14.05 -8.56 29.52
CA ALA A 337 -13.07 -8.60 30.60
C ALA A 337 -13.26 -7.48 31.64
N ASP A 338 -14.25 -6.61 31.46
CA ASP A 338 -14.45 -5.38 32.25
C ASP A 338 -13.16 -4.52 32.36
N ASP A 339 -12.43 -4.37 31.26
CA ASP A 339 -11.10 -3.76 31.25
C ASP A 339 -11.16 -2.24 31.42
N LYS A 340 -10.92 -1.77 32.65
CA LYS A 340 -10.92 -0.34 33.01
C LYS A 340 -9.88 0.48 32.25
N ARG A 341 -8.78 -0.15 31.79
CA ARG A 341 -7.75 0.54 30.99
C ARG A 341 -8.35 1.11 29.70
N LEU A 342 -9.37 0.45 29.14
CA LEU A 342 -10.08 0.91 27.94
C LEU A 342 -11.35 1.72 28.29
N GLN A 343 -12.11 1.29 29.29
CA GLN A 343 -13.39 1.92 29.64
C GLN A 343 -13.24 3.36 30.17
N ASP A 344 -12.17 3.63 30.92
CA ASP A 344 -11.96 4.93 31.57
C ASP A 344 -11.42 6.01 30.60
N ILE A 345 -10.97 5.61 29.40
CA ILE A 345 -10.48 6.52 28.37
C ILE A 345 -11.64 7.30 27.76
N ARG A 346 -11.44 8.61 27.57
CA ARG A 346 -12.38 9.48 26.86
C ARG A 346 -11.71 10.13 25.65
N VAL A 347 -12.43 10.18 24.54
CA VAL A 347 -11.93 10.67 23.25
C VAL A 347 -12.93 11.62 22.59
N LYS A 348 -12.48 12.35 21.58
CA LYS A 348 -13.34 13.20 20.75
C LYS A 348 -14.38 12.34 20.05
N GLY A 349 -15.66 12.69 20.22
CA GLY A 349 -16.78 12.02 19.57
C GLY A 349 -17.08 12.62 18.20
N GLU A 350 -18.22 13.30 18.13
CA GLU A 350 -18.71 14.05 16.97
C GLU A 350 -18.58 15.56 17.16
N GLU A 351 -18.46 16.28 16.04
CA GLU A 351 -18.56 17.74 16.00
C GLU A 351 -20.01 18.18 16.21
N ILE A 352 -20.21 19.18 17.05
CA ILE A 352 -21.53 19.75 17.37
C ILE A 352 -21.80 20.89 16.39
N TYR A 353 -22.69 20.64 15.43
CA TYR A 353 -23.13 21.65 14.46
C TYR A 353 -24.26 22.52 15.01
N GLY A 354 -24.24 23.81 14.68
CA GLY A 354 -25.40 24.68 14.85
C GLY A 354 -26.38 24.46 13.69
N LEU A 355 -27.60 24.02 13.98
CA LEU A 355 -28.63 23.69 12.97
C LEU A 355 -28.98 24.85 12.00
N ASP A 356 -28.69 26.09 12.39
CA ASP A 356 -28.96 27.30 11.60
C ASP A 356 -27.73 27.84 10.85
N GLU A 357 -26.59 27.15 10.89
CA GLU A 357 -25.34 27.62 10.29
C GLU A 357 -25.18 27.05 8.87
N GLY A 358 -25.52 27.84 7.84
CA GLY A 358 -25.20 27.50 6.44
C GLY A 358 -23.69 27.38 6.20
N THR A 359 -23.24 26.97 5.00
CA THR A 359 -21.86 26.61 4.63
C THR A 359 -20.76 27.18 5.53
N ARG A 360 -20.08 26.31 6.27
CA ARG A 360 -19.04 26.66 7.24
C ARG A 360 -17.70 26.84 6.51
N THR A 361 -17.23 28.07 6.44
CA THR A 361 -15.92 28.40 5.85
C THR A 361 -14.86 28.47 6.96
N ARG A 362 -13.57 28.36 6.59
CA ARG A 362 -12.43 28.47 7.54
C ARG A 362 -12.48 29.74 8.41
N SER A 363 -13.03 30.85 7.89
CA SER A 363 -13.22 32.09 8.65
C SER A 363 -14.34 32.02 9.68
N LYS A 364 -15.37 31.20 9.47
CA LYS A 364 -16.48 30.99 10.41
C LYS A 364 -16.04 30.06 11.55
N SER A 365 -15.30 28.98 11.26
CA SER A 365 -14.75 28.10 12.30
C SER A 365 -13.68 28.78 13.17
N ALA A 366 -12.93 29.75 12.63
CA ALA A 366 -12.03 30.57 13.44
C ALA A 366 -12.77 31.51 14.43
N LYS A 367 -13.99 31.97 14.08
CA LYS A 367 -14.81 32.86 14.94
C LYS A 367 -15.65 32.08 15.95
N ASN A 368 -16.14 30.90 15.58
CA ASN A 368 -16.82 29.95 16.46
C ASN A 368 -16.02 28.64 16.44
N PRO A 369 -15.06 28.44 17.37
CA PRO A 369 -14.22 27.24 17.37
C PRO A 369 -15.08 25.97 17.44
N GLU A 370 -14.63 24.95 16.71
CA GLU A 370 -15.29 23.64 16.62
C GLU A 370 -15.48 23.05 18.02
N ARG A 371 -16.71 22.68 18.34
CA ARG A 371 -17.05 22.04 19.60
C ARG A 371 -17.23 20.57 19.34
N TRP A 372 -16.38 19.76 19.95
CA TRP A 372 -16.46 18.32 19.88
C TRP A 372 -17.07 17.75 21.16
N THR A 373 -17.93 16.76 21.01
CA THR A 373 -18.37 15.94 22.14
C THR A 373 -17.18 15.16 22.72
N ASN A 374 -17.23 14.84 24.02
CA ASN A 374 -16.23 14.01 24.69
C ASN A 374 -16.88 12.76 25.27
N ILE A 375 -16.66 11.61 24.64
CA ILE A 375 -17.38 10.36 24.88
C ILE A 375 -16.43 9.25 25.34
N PRO A 376 -16.94 8.18 26.00
CA PRO A 376 -16.13 7.01 26.33
C PRO A 376 -15.52 6.36 25.08
N LEU A 377 -14.30 5.86 25.19
CA LEU A 377 -13.56 5.24 24.08
C LEU A 377 -14.36 4.13 23.40
N LEU A 378 -14.91 3.19 24.19
CA LEU A 378 -15.67 2.07 23.63
C LEU A 378 -16.89 2.52 22.83
N VAL A 379 -17.53 3.64 23.22
CA VAL A 379 -18.64 4.23 22.46
C VAL A 379 -18.14 4.78 21.12
N LYS A 380 -17.01 5.48 21.10
CA LYS A 380 -16.41 5.95 19.84
C LYS A 380 -16.03 4.78 18.93
N ILE A 381 -15.47 3.70 19.49
CA ILE A 381 -15.14 2.50 18.73
C ILE A 381 -16.39 1.88 18.08
N LEU A 382 -17.50 1.75 18.81
CA LEU A 382 -18.76 1.27 18.22
C LEU A 382 -19.21 2.14 17.04
N LYS A 383 -19.15 3.47 17.18
CA LYS A 383 -19.49 4.40 16.09
C LYS A 383 -18.62 4.21 14.86
N LEU A 384 -17.31 4.01 15.05
CA LEU A 384 -16.38 3.75 13.96
C LEU A 384 -16.69 2.42 13.27
N ILE A 385 -16.97 1.35 14.02
CA ILE A 385 -17.37 0.05 13.47
C ILE A 385 -18.64 0.17 12.60
N ILE A 386 -19.62 0.96 13.05
CA ILE A 386 -20.84 1.22 12.27
C ILE A 386 -20.52 2.02 10.99
N ASN A 387 -19.63 3.00 11.08
CA ASN A 387 -19.17 3.75 9.92
C ASN A 387 -18.47 2.86 8.88
N GLU A 388 -17.60 1.95 9.32
CA GLU A 388 -16.95 0.98 8.43
C GLU A 388 -17.97 0.06 7.75
N LEU A 389 -18.99 -0.41 8.48
CA LEU A 389 -20.06 -1.18 7.86
C LEU A 389 -20.80 -0.36 6.79
N SER A 390 -21.09 0.91 7.06
CA SER A 390 -21.72 1.82 6.08
C SER A 390 -20.88 1.95 4.81
N ASN A 391 -19.57 2.23 4.97
CA ASN A 391 -18.63 2.37 3.85
C ASN A 391 -18.56 1.09 3.00
N VAL A 392 -18.47 -0.07 3.65
CA VAL A 392 -18.40 -1.37 2.96
C VAL A 392 -19.72 -1.68 2.23
N MET A 393 -20.87 -1.38 2.85
CA MET A 393 -22.17 -1.57 2.21
C MET A 393 -22.33 -0.68 0.97
N GLU A 394 -21.90 0.58 1.05
CA GLU A 394 -21.92 1.52 -0.07
C GLU A 394 -21.01 1.05 -1.20
N ALA A 395 -19.77 0.67 -0.89
CA ALA A 395 -18.82 0.13 -1.87
C ALA A 395 -19.31 -1.17 -2.53
N ASN A 396 -20.01 -2.04 -1.79
CA ASN A 396 -20.60 -3.26 -2.34
C ASN A 396 -21.84 -2.96 -3.21
N ALA A 397 -22.67 -2.00 -2.81
CA ALA A 397 -23.83 -1.58 -3.59
C ALA A 397 -23.41 -0.92 -4.92
N ALA A 398 -22.38 -0.08 -4.91
CA ALA A 398 -21.82 0.53 -6.13
C ALA A 398 -21.31 -0.54 -7.10
N ARG A 399 -20.58 -1.55 -6.61
CA ARG A 399 -20.12 -2.69 -7.42
C ARG A 399 -21.25 -3.54 -8.01
N GLN A 400 -22.38 -3.64 -7.33
CA GLN A 400 -23.56 -4.37 -7.82
C GLN A 400 -24.44 -3.54 -8.76
N ALA A 401 -24.42 -2.21 -8.62
CA ALA A 401 -25.15 -1.27 -9.46
C ALA A 401 -24.41 -0.92 -10.76
N ALA A 402 -23.09 -1.14 -10.81
CA ALA A 402 -22.32 -1.09 -12.04
C ALA A 402 -22.93 -2.08 -13.06
N PRO A 403 -23.39 -1.60 -14.24
CA PRO A 403 -23.92 -2.49 -15.26
C PRO A 403 -22.86 -3.55 -15.60
N ALA A 404 -23.26 -4.82 -15.60
CA ALA A 404 -22.45 -5.96 -16.05
C ALA A 404 -22.04 -5.88 -17.55
N GLU A 405 -22.29 -4.74 -18.22
CA GLU A 405 -21.91 -4.44 -19.60
C GLU A 405 -20.52 -3.79 -19.74
N TRP A 406 -19.78 -3.57 -18.64
CA TRP A 406 -18.34 -3.27 -18.70
C TRP A 406 -17.47 -4.54 -18.63
N SER A 407 -18.06 -5.72 -18.89
CA SER A 407 -17.27 -6.85 -19.37
C SER A 407 -16.61 -6.44 -20.68
N GLN A 408 -15.29 -6.35 -20.68
CA GLN A 408 -14.40 -6.19 -21.83
C GLN A 408 -14.94 -6.81 -23.13
N ASP A 409 -15.67 -6.04 -23.94
CA ASP A 409 -15.74 -6.16 -25.40
C ASP A 409 -16.57 -4.98 -25.96
N ASP A 410 -16.16 -4.45 -27.11
CA ASP A 410 -16.82 -3.37 -27.88
C ASP A 410 -16.73 -1.91 -27.38
N SER A 411 -15.55 -1.32 -27.52
CA SER A 411 -15.43 0.09 -27.94
C SER A 411 -14.99 0.15 -29.41
N SER A 412 -15.88 -0.30 -30.31
CA SER A 412 -15.78 -0.09 -31.76
C SER A 412 -16.64 1.11 -32.16
N ASP A 413 -15.97 2.16 -32.62
CA ASP A 413 -16.39 3.10 -33.67
C ASP A 413 -17.75 3.81 -33.58
N MET A 414 -17.74 5.08 -33.16
CA MET A 414 -18.57 6.14 -33.77
C MET A 414 -17.93 7.53 -33.56
N TRP A 415 -16.96 7.88 -34.39
CA TRP A 415 -16.65 9.29 -34.69
C TRP A 415 -16.56 9.40 -36.22
N GLU A 416 -17.71 9.58 -36.86
CA GLU A 416 -17.74 10.04 -38.25
C GLU A 416 -17.23 11.47 -38.29
N ASP A 417 -16.24 11.70 -39.14
CA ASP A 417 -15.73 13.02 -39.54
C ASP A 417 -16.89 13.92 -39.97
N GLN A 418 -16.93 15.15 -39.48
CA GLN A 418 -17.51 16.23 -40.25
C GLN A 418 -16.86 17.58 -39.94
N ASP A 419 -16.34 18.15 -41.02
CA ASP A 419 -15.59 19.38 -41.15
C ASP A 419 -16.38 20.63 -40.75
N GLU A 420 -15.61 21.69 -40.51
CA GLU A 420 -15.98 23.10 -40.29
C GLU A 420 -17.01 23.63 -41.31
N ASP A 421 -18.03 24.36 -40.84
CA ASP A 421 -18.34 25.75 -41.25
C ASP A 421 -19.70 26.24 -40.68
N ASP A 422 -19.68 27.47 -40.15
CA ASP A 422 -20.71 28.53 -40.05
C ASP A 422 -22.20 28.18 -39.81
N ASP A 423 -22.77 28.67 -38.71
CA ASP A 423 -23.69 29.83 -38.67
C ASP A 423 -24.50 29.90 -37.34
N GLU A 424 -24.84 31.14 -36.96
CA GLU A 424 -25.63 31.53 -35.79
C GLU A 424 -26.99 30.81 -35.70
N GLU A 425 -27.39 30.37 -34.50
CA GLU A 425 -28.75 30.61 -33.97
C GLU A 425 -28.84 30.34 -32.45
N GLU A 426 -29.45 31.29 -31.77
CA GLU A 426 -29.71 31.39 -30.34
C GLU A 426 -31.10 30.79 -30.05
N ASP A 427 -31.19 29.61 -29.41
CA ASP A 427 -32.27 29.28 -28.45
C ASP A 427 -32.02 27.95 -27.70
N GLY A 428 -32.38 27.89 -26.42
CA GLY A 428 -32.92 26.65 -25.83
C GLY A 428 -32.03 25.70 -25.00
N LEU A 429 -31.22 26.18 -24.05
CA LEU A 429 -30.77 25.34 -22.90
C LEU A 429 -31.33 25.86 -21.56
N ALA A 430 -32.64 26.12 -21.53
CA ALA A 430 -33.38 26.31 -20.28
C ALA A 430 -33.89 24.96 -19.78
N GLY A 431 -33.19 24.34 -18.82
CA GLY A 431 -33.78 23.20 -18.09
C GLY A 431 -32.83 22.24 -17.37
N GLN A 432 -31.52 22.27 -17.61
CA GLN A 432 -30.60 21.41 -16.84
C GLN A 432 -30.18 22.13 -15.57
N LEU A 433 -30.56 21.58 -14.41
CA LEU A 433 -30.08 22.06 -13.13
C LEU A 433 -28.57 21.80 -13.05
N LEU A 434 -27.82 22.75 -12.52
CA LEU A 434 -26.37 22.63 -12.30
C LEU A 434 -26.00 21.37 -11.48
N SER A 435 -26.95 20.84 -10.70
CA SER A 435 -26.83 19.57 -9.96
C SER A 435 -26.65 18.35 -10.86
N ASP A 436 -27.28 18.34 -12.03
CA ASP A 436 -27.29 17.17 -12.92
C ASP A 436 -26.01 17.10 -13.74
N ILE A 437 -25.41 18.26 -14.03
CA ILE A 437 -24.09 18.41 -14.67
C ILE A 437 -22.97 18.05 -13.67
N LEU A 438 -23.13 18.40 -12.38
CA LEU A 438 -22.18 18.02 -11.32
C LEU A 438 -22.27 16.53 -10.96
N ALA A 439 -23.45 15.90 -11.09
CA ALA A 439 -23.60 14.46 -10.92
C ALA A 439 -22.98 13.64 -12.08
N THR A 440 -22.75 14.27 -13.25
CA THR A 440 -22.13 13.64 -14.42
C THR A 440 -20.67 14.05 -14.65
N SER A 441 -20.13 15.00 -13.87
CA SER A 441 -18.69 15.29 -13.87
C SER A 441 -17.92 14.17 -13.16
N LYS A 442 -17.77 13.05 -13.88
CA LYS A 442 -16.81 11.97 -13.65
C LYS A 442 -15.37 12.49 -13.79
N TYR A 443 -14.96 13.37 -12.88
CA TYR A 443 -13.55 13.76 -12.71
C TYR A 443 -12.99 13.32 -11.35
N GLU A 444 -13.77 12.57 -10.56
CA GLU A 444 -13.33 11.99 -9.28
C GLU A 444 -13.52 10.46 -9.19
N GLU A 445 -14.12 9.80 -10.19
CA GLU A 445 -14.38 8.34 -10.16
C GLU A 445 -13.21 7.47 -10.64
N ASP A 446 -12.22 8.01 -11.38
CA ASP A 446 -11.09 7.24 -11.92
C ASP A 446 -9.98 6.95 -10.87
N TYR A 447 -10.17 7.32 -9.60
CA TYR A 447 -9.20 7.02 -8.53
C TYR A 447 -9.50 5.73 -7.75
N TYR A 448 -10.61 5.04 -8.04
CA TYR A 448 -11.06 3.86 -7.29
C TYR A 448 -11.01 2.54 -8.10
N GLU A 449 -10.47 2.55 -9.32
CA GLU A 449 -10.41 1.34 -10.16
C GLU A 449 -9.19 0.43 -9.91
N ASP A 450 -8.23 0.82 -9.05
CA ASP A 450 -7.01 0.03 -8.78
C ASP A 450 -6.89 -0.34 -7.28
N ASP A 451 -7.98 -0.86 -6.71
CA ASP A 451 -8.10 -1.36 -5.33
C ASP A 451 -7.68 -2.85 -5.20
N GLU A 452 -6.92 -3.39 -6.16
CA GLU A 452 -6.32 -4.73 -6.02
C GLU A 452 -5.07 -4.65 -5.12
N GLU A 453 -5.11 -5.36 -3.99
CA GLU A 453 -3.98 -5.43 -3.06
C GLU A 453 -2.82 -6.21 -3.69
N ASP A 454 -1.78 -5.49 -4.08
CA ASP A 454 -0.58 -6.08 -4.68
C ASP A 454 0.47 -6.54 -3.66
N ASP A 455 0.33 -6.24 -2.37
CA ASP A 455 1.32 -6.66 -1.37
C ASP A 455 1.24 -8.18 -1.13
N PRO A 456 2.28 -8.95 -1.50
CA PRO A 456 2.27 -10.40 -1.33
C PRO A 456 2.24 -10.85 0.15
N ASP A 457 2.56 -9.97 1.09
CA ASP A 457 2.44 -10.25 2.53
C ASP A 457 0.99 -10.08 3.00
N ALA A 458 0.29 -9.05 2.52
CA ALA A 458 -1.13 -8.82 2.81
C ALA A 458 -1.99 -9.94 2.24
N LEU A 459 -1.77 -10.33 0.98
CA LEU A 459 -2.48 -11.44 0.31
C LEU A 459 -2.34 -12.79 1.03
N LYS A 460 -1.26 -12.99 1.80
CA LYS A 460 -1.02 -14.21 2.59
C LYS A 460 -1.65 -14.15 3.99
N ASP A 461 -2.08 -12.98 4.46
CA ASP A 461 -2.71 -12.86 5.76
C ASP A 461 -4.15 -13.41 5.70
N PRO A 462 -4.56 -14.30 6.63
CA PRO A 462 -5.92 -14.82 6.66
C PRO A 462 -7.03 -13.75 6.74
N LEU A 463 -6.74 -12.57 7.31
CA LEU A 463 -7.69 -11.46 7.38
C LEU A 463 -8.02 -10.89 5.99
N TYR A 464 -7.15 -11.05 5.00
CA TYR A 464 -7.40 -10.59 3.64
C TYR A 464 -8.63 -11.26 3.03
N GLN A 465 -8.86 -12.54 3.33
CA GLN A 465 -9.98 -13.32 2.79
C GLN A 465 -11.31 -13.12 3.54
N VAL A 466 -11.31 -12.35 4.64
CA VAL A 466 -12.52 -12.12 5.41
C VAL A 466 -13.47 -11.20 4.65
N ASP A 467 -14.72 -11.64 4.49
CA ASP A 467 -15.82 -10.76 4.10
C ASP A 467 -16.09 -9.79 5.25
N LEU A 468 -15.62 -8.56 5.08
CA LEU A 468 -15.73 -7.52 6.11
C LEU A 468 -17.19 -7.17 6.39
N GLN A 469 -18.06 -7.15 5.38
CA GLN A 469 -19.47 -6.82 5.58
C GLN A 469 -20.14 -7.88 6.46
N ALA A 470 -19.94 -9.15 6.14
CA ALA A 470 -20.50 -10.27 6.91
C ALA A 470 -19.95 -10.26 8.34
N TYR A 471 -18.64 -10.11 8.52
CA TYR A 471 -18.01 -10.08 9.84
C TYR A 471 -18.55 -8.93 10.72
N LEU A 472 -18.62 -7.71 10.18
CA LEU A 472 -19.13 -6.54 10.92
C LEU A 472 -20.61 -6.67 11.25
N THR A 473 -21.41 -7.20 10.31
CA THR A 473 -22.84 -7.47 10.53
C THR A 473 -23.04 -8.46 11.67
N ASP A 474 -22.34 -9.59 11.64
CA ASP A 474 -22.42 -10.61 12.69
C ASP A 474 -21.98 -10.06 14.05
N PHE A 475 -20.88 -9.30 14.08
CA PHE A 475 -20.37 -8.66 15.28
C PHE A 475 -21.40 -7.70 15.89
N LEU A 476 -21.98 -6.78 15.10
CA LEU A 476 -22.94 -5.79 15.58
C LEU A 476 -24.25 -6.45 16.05
N CYS A 477 -24.74 -7.48 15.34
CA CYS A 477 -25.91 -8.25 15.74
C CYS A 477 -25.71 -8.94 17.10
N GLN A 478 -24.54 -9.53 17.33
CA GLN A 478 -24.20 -10.14 18.62
C GLN A 478 -24.01 -9.08 19.72
N PHE A 479 -23.37 -7.95 19.39
CA PHE A 479 -23.14 -6.86 20.34
C PHE A 479 -24.44 -6.22 20.83
N ALA A 480 -25.41 -6.01 19.93
CA ALA A 480 -26.70 -5.40 20.26
C ALA A 480 -27.55 -6.24 21.25
N GLN A 481 -27.30 -7.55 21.34
CA GLN A 481 -27.96 -8.45 22.28
C GLN A 481 -27.36 -8.38 23.70
N GLN A 482 -26.21 -7.74 23.88
CA GLN A 482 -25.56 -7.63 25.18
C GLN A 482 -26.25 -6.59 26.07
N PRO A 483 -26.33 -6.80 27.41
CA PRO A 483 -26.99 -5.86 28.32
C PRO A 483 -26.41 -4.44 28.30
N CYS A 484 -25.11 -4.32 28.04
CA CYS A 484 -24.42 -3.03 27.96
C CYS A 484 -24.93 -2.16 26.80
N TYR A 485 -25.44 -2.76 25.72
CA TYR A 485 -25.87 -2.05 24.51
C TYR A 485 -26.93 -0.98 24.79
N VAL A 486 -27.75 -1.14 25.84
CA VAL A 486 -28.74 -0.13 26.25
C VAL A 486 -28.08 1.24 26.48
N VAL A 487 -26.90 1.26 27.10
CA VAL A 487 -26.15 2.50 27.35
C VAL A 487 -25.49 3.01 26.06
N PHE A 488 -24.91 2.11 25.26
CA PHE A 488 -24.25 2.48 24.00
C PHE A 488 -25.24 3.06 22.99
N SER A 489 -26.41 2.46 22.86
CA SER A 489 -27.45 2.90 21.92
C SER A 489 -27.90 4.34 22.20
N GLY A 490 -27.84 4.83 23.44
CA GLY A 490 -28.16 6.21 23.79
C GLY A 490 -27.20 7.25 23.20
N HIS A 491 -25.97 6.83 22.85
CA HIS A 491 -24.96 7.70 22.25
C HIS A 491 -25.00 7.72 20.72
N LEU A 492 -25.79 6.86 20.08
CA LEU A 492 -25.84 6.77 18.62
C LEU A 492 -26.66 7.91 17.99
N ASN A 493 -26.15 8.49 16.92
CA ASN A 493 -26.83 9.49 16.12
C ASN A 493 -27.82 8.83 15.13
N ASP A 494 -28.62 9.64 14.45
CA ASP A 494 -29.69 9.14 13.57
C ASP A 494 -29.18 8.40 12.32
N HIS A 495 -27.97 8.73 11.85
CA HIS A 495 -27.37 8.05 10.71
C HIS A 495 -26.87 6.66 11.12
N GLU A 496 -26.14 6.57 12.23
CA GLU A 496 -25.66 5.30 12.79
C GLU A 496 -26.81 4.34 13.13
N ARG A 497 -27.92 4.86 13.69
CA ARG A 497 -29.13 4.05 13.91
C ARG A 497 -29.74 3.54 12.61
N ARG A 498 -29.73 4.34 11.55
CA ARG A 498 -30.24 3.91 10.23
C ARG A 498 -29.42 2.78 9.64
N VAL A 499 -28.09 2.84 9.74
CA VAL A 499 -27.19 1.75 9.31
C VAL A 499 -27.52 0.46 10.08
N LEU A 500 -27.68 0.55 11.40
CA LEU A 500 -28.04 -0.59 12.23
C LEU A 500 -29.43 -1.18 11.90
N GLN A 501 -30.41 -0.34 11.56
CA GLN A 501 -31.73 -0.79 11.12
C GLN A 501 -31.65 -1.59 9.82
N THR A 502 -30.72 -1.26 8.91
CA THR A 502 -30.54 -2.01 7.66
C THR A 502 -30.08 -3.46 7.89
N ILE A 503 -29.41 -3.73 9.00
CA ILE A 503 -29.00 -5.09 9.41
C ILE A 503 -29.93 -5.72 10.46
N GLY A 504 -31.05 -5.07 10.79
CA GLY A 504 -32.10 -5.63 11.64
C GLY A 504 -31.95 -5.38 13.15
N ILE A 505 -31.18 -4.37 13.57
CA ILE A 505 -30.97 -3.98 14.97
C ILE A 505 -31.87 -2.80 15.39
#